data_AF-A0A2V8QI78-F1
#
_entry.id   AF-A0A2V8QI78-F1
#
_cell.length_a   1.000
_cell.length_b   1.000
_cell.length_c   1.000
_cell.angle_alpha   90.00
_cell.angle_beta   90.00
_cell.angle_gamma   90.00
#
_symmetry.space_group_name_H-M   'P 1'
#
loop_
_entity.id
_entity.type
_entity.pdbx_description
1 polymer ?
#
loop_
_entity_poly.entity_id
_entity_poly.type
_entity_poly.pdbx_seq_one_letter_code
_entity_poly.pdbx_strand_id
1 'polypeptide(L)' 'MSKSHFKQYRRKQIAELRPYVPGEQLNERVSISAADRDAGSPRVGDMIARNPADHDDQWLVSKDYFEANFEPVE' A
#
# COMPACT_ATOMS: atom_id res chain seq x y z
N MET A 1 17.47 8.34 25.77
CA MET A 1 16.63 8.58 24.58
C MET A 1 17.24 7.82 23.41
N SER A 2 16.54 6.83 22.88
CA SER A 2 17.02 6.04 21.73
C SER A 2 17.20 6.96 20.53
N LYS A 3 18.40 6.96 19.92
CA LYS A 3 18.61 7.60 18.62
C LYS A 3 17.91 6.72 17.58
N SER A 4 16.73 7.13 17.16
CA SER A 4 16.06 6.57 15.99
C SER A 4 17.02 6.62 14.80
N HIS A 5 17.36 5.46 14.22
CA HIS A 5 18.12 5.38 12.96
C HIS A 5 17.29 5.84 11.76
N PHE A 6 16.02 6.21 11.96
CA PHE A 6 15.13 6.65 10.90
C PHE A 6 15.36 8.11 10.57
N LYS A 7 15.55 8.38 9.29
CA LYS A 7 15.54 9.73 8.71
C LYS A 7 14.24 9.92 7.94
N GLN A 8 13.62 11.10 8.09
CA GLN A 8 12.40 11.44 7.39
C GLN A 8 12.70 11.88 5.95
N TYR A 9 11.93 11.38 5.00
CA TYR A 9 12.01 11.72 3.58
C TYR A 9 10.62 12.04 3.05
N ARG A 10 10.55 12.95 2.07
CA ARG A 10 9.34 13.15 1.26
C ARG A 10 9.44 12.26 0.02
N ARG A 11 8.32 11.68 -0.38
CA ARG A 11 8.23 10.93 -1.64
C ARG A 11 8.41 11.90 -2.80
N LYS A 12 9.27 11.55 -3.77
CA LYS A 12 9.51 12.37 -4.97
C LYS A 12 8.47 12.14 -6.06
N GLN A 13 7.92 10.93 -6.12
CA GLN A 13 6.97 10.50 -7.14
C GLN A 13 5.55 10.47 -6.58
N ILE A 14 4.58 10.61 -7.47
CA ILE A 14 3.17 10.37 -7.20
C ILE A 14 2.97 8.87 -6.93
N ALA A 15 2.07 8.54 -6.02
CA ALA A 15 1.73 7.17 -5.73
C ALA A 15 0.62 6.67 -6.66
N GLU A 16 0.80 5.47 -7.21
CA GLU A 16 -0.22 4.80 -8.01
C GLU A 16 -0.88 3.72 -7.17
N LEU A 17 -2.18 3.87 -6.92
CA LEU A 17 -2.98 2.94 -6.15
C LEU A 17 -4.31 2.70 -6.85
N ARG A 18 -4.84 1.49 -6.75
CA ARG A 18 -6.22 1.16 -7.11
C ARG A 18 -6.95 0.51 -5.94
N PRO A 19 -8.28 0.61 -5.85
CA PRO A 19 -9.05 -0.18 -4.90
C PRO A 19 -8.82 -1.67 -5.10
N TYR A 20 -8.74 -2.40 -3.99
CA TYR A 20 -8.95 -3.84 -3.99
C TYR A 20 -10.41 -4.14 -4.38
N VAL A 21 -10.59 -5.14 -5.24
CA VAL A 21 -11.89 -5.62 -5.70
C VAL A 21 -12.24 -6.89 -4.90
N PRO A 22 -13.32 -6.89 -4.09
CA PRO A 22 -13.69 -8.06 -3.31
C PRO A 22 -13.88 -9.31 -4.17
N GLY A 23 -13.16 -10.38 -3.81
CA GLY A 23 -13.20 -11.65 -4.52
C GLY A 23 -12.23 -11.74 -5.71
N GLU A 24 -11.45 -10.69 -5.99
CA GLU A 24 -10.36 -10.82 -6.96
C GLU A 24 -9.26 -11.76 -6.42
N GLN A 25 -8.66 -12.53 -7.32
CA GLN A 25 -7.44 -13.25 -7.01
C GLN A 25 -6.27 -12.29 -7.22
N LEU A 26 -5.63 -11.88 -6.14
CA LEU A 26 -4.41 -11.08 -6.23
C LEU A 26 -3.29 -11.93 -6.81
N ASN A 27 -2.54 -11.32 -7.74
CA ASN A 27 -1.32 -11.92 -8.28
C ASN A 27 -0.30 -12.15 -7.15
N GLU A 28 0.48 -13.22 -7.22
CA GLU A 28 1.57 -13.54 -6.28
C GLU A 28 2.60 -12.39 -6.13
N ARG A 29 2.67 -11.49 -7.13
CA ARG A 29 3.47 -10.26 -7.12
C ARG A 29 3.02 -9.22 -6.08
N VAL A 30 1.79 -9.31 -5.57
CA VAL A 30 1.29 -8.38 -4.55
C VAL A 30 1.80 -8.80 -3.18
N SER A 31 2.72 -8.01 -2.64
CA SER A 31 3.22 -8.18 -1.29
C SER A 31 2.17 -7.78 -0.26
N ILE A 32 1.86 -8.70 0.66
CA ILE A 32 0.97 -8.46 1.80
C ILE A 32 1.78 -8.82 3.05
N SER A 33 1.80 -7.94 4.05
CA SER A 33 2.52 -8.22 5.29
C SER A 33 1.78 -9.30 6.11
N ALA A 34 2.48 -9.96 7.04
CA ALA A 34 1.84 -10.92 7.95
C ALA A 34 0.77 -10.22 8.82
N ALA A 35 1.06 -9.02 9.33
CA ALA A 35 0.12 -8.26 10.14
C ALA A 35 -1.15 -7.89 9.37
N ASP A 36 -1.04 -7.52 8.08
CA ASP A 36 -2.20 -7.23 7.24
C ASP A 36 -3.05 -8.50 7.03
N ARG A 37 -2.40 -9.66 6.77
CA ARG A 37 -3.12 -10.94 6.67
C ARG A 37 -3.84 -11.30 7.97
N ASP A 38 -3.16 -11.16 9.10
CA ASP A 38 -3.73 -11.44 10.43
C ASP A 38 -4.89 -10.49 10.75
N ALA A 39 -4.85 -9.26 10.24
CA ALA A 39 -5.93 -8.28 10.35
C ALA A 39 -7.09 -8.51 9.37
N GLY A 40 -6.99 -9.50 8.46
CA GLY A 40 -8.04 -9.88 7.51
C GLY A 40 -7.96 -9.17 6.16
N SER A 41 -6.81 -8.60 5.79
CA SER A 41 -6.57 -8.07 4.45
C SER A 41 -6.16 -9.19 3.47
N PRO A 42 -6.49 -9.06 2.16
CA PRO A 42 -7.16 -7.93 1.54
C PRO A 42 -8.68 -7.90 1.80
N ARG A 43 -9.21 -6.70 2.03
CA ARG A 43 -10.65 -6.45 2.26
C ARG A 43 -11.13 -5.16 1.60
N VAL A 44 -12.45 -4.98 1.58
CA VAL A 44 -13.10 -3.76 1.05
C VAL A 44 -12.46 -2.51 1.65
N GLY A 45 -12.01 -1.60 0.78
CA GLY A 45 -11.38 -0.34 1.15
C GLY A 45 -9.86 -0.39 1.22
N ASP A 46 -9.24 -1.58 1.24
CA ASP A 46 -7.81 -1.69 1.00
C ASP A 46 -7.48 -1.28 -0.44
N MET A 47 -6.23 -0.89 -0.65
CA MET A 47 -5.70 -0.48 -1.93
C MET A 47 -4.55 -1.39 -2.35
N ILE A 48 -4.38 -1.56 -3.65
CA ILE A 48 -3.19 -2.18 -4.24
C ILE A 48 -2.34 -1.06 -4.83
N ALA A 49 -1.19 -0.83 -4.23
CA ALA A 49 -0.18 0.12 -4.69
C ALA A 49 0.83 -0.59 -5.58
N ARG A 50 1.47 0.17 -6.48
CA ARG A 50 2.58 -0.32 -7.29
C ARG A 50 3.72 0.69 -7.41
N ASN A 51 4.90 0.20 -7.75
CA ASN A 51 6.03 1.05 -8.11
C ASN A 51 5.83 1.60 -9.54
N PRO A 52 5.77 2.93 -9.76
CA PRO A 52 5.57 3.51 -11.10
C PRO A 52 6.70 3.20 -12.11
N ALA A 53 7.88 2.81 -11.63
CA ALA A 53 9.00 2.42 -12.49
C ALA A 53 9.05 0.89 -12.76
N ASP A 54 8.32 0.10 -11.97
CA ASP A 54 8.25 -1.36 -12.10
C ASP A 54 6.85 -1.84 -11.65
N HIS A 55 5.95 -2.03 -12.61
CA HIS A 55 4.57 -2.41 -12.31
C HIS A 55 4.42 -3.85 -11.77
N ASP A 56 5.49 -4.64 -11.76
CA ASP A 56 5.50 -5.96 -11.15
C ASP A 56 5.76 -5.91 -9.64
N ASP A 57 6.29 -4.80 -9.13
CA ASP A 57 6.42 -4.55 -7.69
C ASP A 57 5.13 -3.90 -7.16
N GLN A 58 4.32 -4.71 -6.46
CA GLN A 58 3.02 -4.32 -5.94
C GLN A 58 2.92 -4.65 -4.46
N TRP A 59 2.17 -3.84 -3.71
CA TRP A 59 1.93 -4.08 -2.29
C TRP A 59 0.54 -3.63 -1.85
N LEU A 60 0.01 -4.30 -0.85
CA LEU A 60 -1.22 -3.90 -0.19
C LEU A 60 -0.98 -2.65 0.67
N VAL A 61 -1.92 -1.72 0.59
CA VAL A 61 -2.03 -0.57 1.49
C VAL A 61 -3.38 -0.70 2.19
N SER A 62 -3.36 -0.77 3.52
CA SER A 62 -4.60 -0.87 4.28
C SER A 62 -5.47 0.36 4.10
N LYS A 63 -6.80 0.17 4.22
CA LYS A 63 -7.77 1.27 4.15
C LYS A 63 -7.38 2.47 5.03
N ASP A 64 -7.11 2.23 6.31
CA ASP A 64 -6.81 3.29 7.27
C ASP A 64 -5.54 4.06 6.91
N TYR A 65 -4.51 3.37 6.41
CA TYR A 65 -3.30 4.03 5.96
C TYR A 65 -3.54 4.83 4.67
N PHE A 66 -4.36 4.32 3.75
CA PHE A 66 -4.73 5.04 2.55
C PHE A 66 -5.44 6.36 2.87
N GLU A 67 -6.53 6.30 3.65
CA GLU A 67 -7.35 7.45 4.00
C GLU A 67 -6.56 8.53 4.79
N ALA A 68 -5.57 8.11 5.59
CA ALA A 68 -4.77 9.04 6.37
C ALA A 68 -3.62 9.72 5.59
N ASN A 69 -3.21 9.19 4.43
CA ASN A 69 -1.97 9.60 3.78
C ASN A 69 -2.08 9.94 2.29
N PHE A 70 -3.21 9.68 1.63
CA PHE A 70 -3.34 9.85 0.18
C PHE A 70 -4.61 10.62 -0.19
N GLU A 71 -4.46 11.45 -1.22
CA GLU A 71 -5.54 12.16 -1.90
C GLU A 71 -5.34 12.02 -3.42
N PRO A 72 -6.42 12.08 -4.23
CA PRO A 72 -6.30 12.12 -5.68
C PRO A 72 -5.48 13.33 -6.15
N VAL A 73 -4.79 13.18 -7.27
CA VAL A 73 -4.13 14.31 -7.95
C VAL A 73 -5.18 15.07 -8.76
N GLU A 74 -5.18 16.41 -8.67
CA GLU A 74 -5.99 17.31 -9.50
C GLU A 74 -5.44 17.48 -10.93
#